data_AF-A0A8S0WTC7-F1
#
_entry.id   AF-A0A8S0WTC7-F1
#
_cell.length_a   1.000
_cell.length_b   1.000
_cell.length_c   1.000
_cell.angle_alpha   90.00
_cell.angle_beta   90.00
_cell.angle_gamma   90.00
#
_symmetry.space_group_name_H-M   'P 1'
#
loop_
_entity.id
_entity.type
_entity.pdbx_description
1 polymer ?
#
loop_
_entity_poly.entity_id
_entity_poly.type
_entity_poly.pdbx_seq_one_letter_code
_entity_poly.pdbx_strand_id
1 'polypeptide(L)'
;MHSGQAFSLSVCRALQERFEADDLHHITFVYIPSALRWDIHGEAHKYVTELKVRVGRCKTDNSIDTLRSQAAHSVLDSWKLQQPDGRLLQPSYLNGGPWLSTFRHSITEFTRVCRCITGHAPIGVYYRRFKINEPHGCTCGAALQSRQHVLFRCRNRYSVHYPRFLGDIASFMKYNPMAFGFNWDPSGVG
;
A
#
# COMPACT_ATOMS: atom_id res chain seq x y z
N MET A 1 0.18 15.85 -5.60
CA MET A 1 1.14 16.54 -6.47
C MET A 1 2.35 16.83 -5.62
N HIS A 2 3.49 16.20 -5.92
CA HIS A 2 4.72 16.50 -5.20
C HIS A 2 5.11 17.97 -5.45
N SER A 3 5.78 18.61 -4.49
CA SER A 3 6.21 20.02 -4.59
C SER A 3 6.93 20.32 -5.91
N GLY A 4 7.73 19.38 -6.41
CA GLY A 4 8.39 19.47 -7.71
C GLY A 4 7.43 19.55 -8.90
N GLN A 5 6.34 18.78 -8.92
CA GLN A 5 5.36 18.81 -10.02
C GLN A 5 4.59 20.13 -10.06
N ALA A 6 4.20 20.66 -8.90
CA ALA A 6 3.52 21.95 -8.81
C ALA A 6 4.45 23.10 -9.27
N PHE A 7 5.72 23.00 -8.91
CA PHE A 7 6.75 23.94 -9.36
C PHE A 7 6.97 23.86 -10.87
N SER A 8 7.12 22.65 -11.44
CA SER A 8 7.27 22.45 -12.87
C SER A 8 6.10 23.04 -13.66
N LEU A 9 4.85 22.81 -13.24
CA LEU A 9 3.70 23.42 -13.91
C LEU A 9 3.69 24.95 -13.82
N SER A 10 4.13 25.51 -12.69
CA SER A 10 4.21 26.97 -12.53
C SER A 10 5.29 27.56 -13.44
N VAL A 11 6.44 26.89 -13.57
CA VAL A 11 7.50 27.26 -14.51
C VAL A 11 7.01 27.15 -15.95
N CYS A 12 6.33 26.06 -16.32
CA CYS A 12 5.78 25.89 -17.66
C CYS A 12 4.80 27.02 -18.01
N ARG A 13 3.92 27.43 -17.10
CA ARG A 13 2.99 28.57 -17.34
C ARG A 13 3.73 29.89 -17.55
N ALA A 14 4.71 30.20 -16.70
CA ALA A 14 5.49 31.43 -16.83
C ALA A 14 6.33 31.47 -18.13
N LEU A 15 6.87 30.31 -18.54
CA LEU A 15 7.61 30.20 -19.78
C LEU A 15 6.68 30.27 -21.00
N GLN A 16 5.48 29.70 -20.91
CA GLN A 16 4.49 29.72 -21.97
C GLN A 16 4.13 31.15 -22.39
N GLU A 17 3.80 32.02 -21.43
CA GLU A 17 3.51 33.44 -21.70
C GLU A 17 4.67 34.14 -22.43
N ARG A 18 5.91 33.79 -22.09
CA ARG A 18 7.11 34.36 -22.71
C ARG A 18 7.34 33.86 -24.12
N PHE A 19 7.09 32.57 -24.36
CA PHE A 19 7.23 31.96 -25.69
C PHE A 19 6.10 32.37 -26.63
N GLU A 20 4.89 32.59 -26.14
CA GLU A 20 3.76 33.09 -26.94
C GLU A 20 3.96 34.54 -27.40
N ALA A 21 4.85 35.30 -26.75
CA ALA A 21 5.10 36.70 -27.08
C ALA A 21 6.04 36.91 -28.29
N ASP A 22 6.93 35.96 -28.60
CA ASP A 22 7.89 36.05 -29.71
C ASP A 22 8.38 34.66 -30.11
N ASP A 23 8.21 34.33 -31.40
CA ASP A 23 8.63 33.05 -32.00
C ASP A 23 10.16 32.87 -32.03
N LEU A 24 10.94 33.93 -31.79
CA LEU A 24 12.40 33.88 -31.69
C LEU A 24 12.88 33.45 -30.29
N HIS A 25 12.01 33.46 -29.28
CA HIS A 25 12.37 32.96 -27.97
C HIS A 25 12.59 31.44 -28.01
N HIS A 26 13.78 31.02 -27.61
CA HIS A 26 14.12 29.61 -27.45
C HIS A 26 14.86 29.41 -26.13
N ILE A 27 14.76 28.20 -25.57
CA ILE A 27 15.54 27.78 -24.40
C ILE A 27 16.55 26.74 -24.84
N THR A 28 17.80 26.95 -24.44
CA THR A 28 18.88 25.99 -24.65
C THR A 28 19.33 25.45 -23.30
N PHE A 29 19.40 24.13 -23.19
CA PHE A 29 19.93 23.47 -22.00
C PHE A 29 21.43 23.23 -22.21
N VAL A 30 22.26 23.92 -21.42
CA VAL A 30 23.70 23.73 -21.42
C VAL A 30 24.08 22.93 -20.18
N TYR A 31 24.66 21.75 -20.38
CA TYR A 31 25.20 20.95 -19.28
C TYR A 31 26.57 21.47 -18.86
N ILE A 32 26.74 21.71 -17.56
CA ILE A 32 27.99 22.23 -17.00
C ILE A 32 28.41 21.29 -15.86
N PRO A 33 29.58 20.64 -15.97
CA PRO A 33 30.09 19.78 -14.90
C PRO A 33 30.25 20.53 -13.57
N SER A 34 29.73 19.96 -12.49
CA SER A 34 29.83 20.55 -11.13
C SER A 34 31.27 20.73 -10.65
N ALA A 35 32.22 19.95 -11.19
CA ALA A 35 33.64 20.06 -10.90
C ALA A 35 34.26 21.41 -11.30
N LEU A 36 33.65 22.13 -12.26
CA LEU A 36 34.11 23.43 -12.72
C LEU A 36 33.86 24.55 -11.69
N ARG A 37 33.04 24.30 -10.65
CA ARG A 37 32.72 25.24 -9.56
C ARG A 37 32.45 26.66 -10.06
N TRP A 38 31.68 26.78 -11.14
CA TRP A 38 31.47 28.07 -11.78
C TRP A 38 30.61 28.97 -10.89
N ASP A 39 31.12 30.15 -10.52
CA ASP A 39 30.55 31.00 -9.47
C ASP A 39 29.08 31.37 -9.73
N ILE A 40 28.71 31.62 -10.99
CA ILE A 40 27.34 31.96 -11.39
C ILE A 40 26.36 30.82 -11.04
N HIS A 41 26.77 29.56 -11.19
CA HIS A 41 25.94 28.41 -10.79
C HIS A 41 25.84 28.28 -9.28
N GLY A 42 26.92 28.59 -8.56
CA GLY A 42 26.93 28.61 -7.10
C GLY A 42 25.93 29.64 -6.55
N GLU A 43 25.97 30.86 -7.08
CA GLU A 43 25.05 31.94 -6.70
C GLU A 43 23.60 31.62 -7.08
N ALA A 44 23.36 31.09 -8.31
CA ALA A 44 22.03 30.66 -8.71
C ALA A 44 21.50 29.51 -7.84
N HIS A 45 22.34 28.53 -7.51
CA HIS A 45 21.96 27.42 -6.63
C HIS A 45 21.63 27.91 -5.21
N LYS A 46 22.44 28.82 -4.67
CA LYS A 46 22.21 29.43 -3.35
C LYS A 46 20.91 30.23 -3.34
N TYR A 47 20.68 31.06 -4.34
CA TYR A 47 19.44 31.82 -4.50
C TYR A 47 18.21 30.91 -4.56
N VAL A 48 18.25 29.84 -5.37
CA VAL A 48 17.12 28.91 -5.51
C VAL A 48 16.88 28.10 -4.24
N THR A 49 17.91 27.68 -3.52
CA THR A 49 17.76 26.91 -2.28
C THR A 49 17.30 27.76 -1.09
N GLU A 50 17.62 29.05 -1.08
CA GLU A 50 17.14 30.01 -0.07
C GLU A 50 15.73 30.53 -0.36
N LEU A 51 15.24 30.42 -1.60
CA LEU A 51 13.93 30.90 -2.02
C LEU A 51 12.78 30.06 -1.41
N LYS A 52 12.05 30.65 -0.46
CA LYS A 52 10.85 30.04 0.11
C LYS A 52 9.63 30.30 -0.76
N VAL A 53 9.32 29.38 -1.66
CA VAL A 53 8.11 29.45 -2.50
C VAL A 53 6.91 28.88 -1.76
N ARG A 54 5.83 29.67 -1.65
CA ARG A 54 4.53 29.17 -1.16
C ARG A 54 3.90 28.30 -2.25
N VAL A 55 4.05 26.98 -2.13
CA VAL A 55 3.29 26.03 -2.97
C VAL A 55 1.84 26.06 -2.50
N GLY A 56 0.94 26.55 -3.33
CA GLY A 56 -0.49 26.61 -3.01
C GLY A 56 -1.07 25.21 -2.71
N ARG A 57 -2.11 25.14 -1.87
CA ARG A 57 -2.88 23.92 -1.64
C ARG A 57 -3.69 23.58 -2.90
N CYS A 58 -3.06 22.98 -3.90
CA CYS A 58 -3.82 22.28 -4.92
C CYS A 58 -4.41 21.05 -4.23
N LYS A 59 -5.73 21.02 -4.02
CA LYS A 59 -6.40 19.84 -3.45
C LYS A 59 -6.21 18.69 -4.42
N THR A 60 -5.40 17.72 -4.02
CA THR A 60 -5.01 16.59 -4.85
C THR A 60 -5.94 15.40 -4.63
N ASP A 61 -7.25 15.64 -4.56
CA ASP A 61 -8.24 14.59 -4.29
C ASP A 61 -8.15 13.43 -5.32
N ASN A 62 -7.59 13.71 -6.51
CA ASN A 62 -7.36 12.75 -7.58
C ASN A 62 -5.90 12.30 -7.75
N SER A 63 -4.98 12.66 -6.86
CA SER A 63 -3.60 12.14 -6.99
C SER A 63 -3.55 10.67 -6.60
N ILE A 64 -2.70 9.89 -7.29
CA ILE A 64 -2.49 8.46 -6.99
C ILE A 64 -2.17 8.26 -5.50
N ASP A 65 -1.38 9.14 -4.88
CA ASP A 65 -1.06 9.03 -3.46
C ASP A 65 -2.24 9.33 -2.55
N THR A 66 -3.10 10.28 -2.92
CA THR A 66 -4.35 10.55 -2.18
C THR A 66 -5.33 9.39 -2.30
N LEU A 67 -5.47 8.80 -3.49
CA LEU A 67 -6.29 7.62 -3.71
C LEU A 67 -5.74 6.40 -2.95
N ARG A 68 -4.42 6.20 -2.93
CA ARG A 68 -3.75 5.17 -2.12
C ARG A 68 -3.99 5.38 -0.62
N SER A 69 -3.87 6.62 -0.15
CA SER A 69 -4.13 6.97 1.24
C SER A 69 -5.59 6.72 1.63
N GLN A 70 -6.55 7.13 0.79
CA GLN A 70 -7.98 6.87 1.02
C GLN A 70 -8.30 5.37 1.04
N ALA A 71 -7.76 4.59 0.10
CA ALA A 71 -7.92 3.14 0.07
C ALA A 71 -7.32 2.48 1.33
N ALA A 72 -6.14 2.94 1.77
CA ALA A 72 -5.53 2.47 3.01
C ALA A 72 -6.42 2.81 4.22
N HIS A 73 -6.91 4.04 4.34
CA HIS A 73 -7.80 4.45 5.43
C HIS A 73 -9.12 3.67 5.46
N SER A 74 -9.75 3.41 4.32
CA SER A 74 -10.97 2.59 4.25
C SER A 74 -10.74 1.15 4.72
N VAL A 75 -9.59 0.55 4.39
CA VAL A 75 -9.21 -0.76 4.91
C VAL A 75 -8.92 -0.69 6.41
N LEU A 76 -8.24 0.34 6.90
CA LEU A 76 -7.96 0.53 8.34
C LEU A 76 -9.25 0.68 9.16
N ASP A 77 -10.20 1.47 8.69
CA ASP A 77 -11.47 1.70 9.40
C ASP A 77 -12.31 0.42 9.51
N SER A 78 -12.24 -0.45 8.50
CA SER A 78 -12.91 -1.75 8.53
C SER A 78 -12.20 -2.78 9.42
N TRP A 79 -10.99 -2.50 9.92
CA TRP A 79 -10.16 -3.43 10.69
C TRP A 79 -9.66 -2.83 12.01
N LYS A 80 -10.32 -3.18 13.11
CA LYS A 80 -9.87 -2.89 14.49
C LYS A 80 -8.95 -3.99 15.03
N LEU A 81 -7.89 -4.35 14.31
CA LEU A 81 -6.88 -5.27 14.86
C LEU A 81 -6.18 -4.58 16.03
N GLN A 82 -5.92 -5.31 17.11
CA GLN A 82 -5.11 -4.81 18.22
C GLN A 82 -3.75 -5.53 18.24
N GLN A 83 -2.72 -4.81 18.67
CA GLN A 83 -1.44 -5.37 19.07
C GLN A 83 -1.60 -6.14 20.40
N PRO A 84 -0.65 -7.01 20.77
CA PRO A 84 -0.70 -7.74 22.05
C PRO A 84 -0.78 -6.82 23.28
N ASP A 85 -0.33 -5.57 23.16
CA ASP A 85 -0.41 -4.52 24.20
C ASP A 85 -1.78 -3.80 24.23
N GLY A 86 -2.75 -4.21 23.40
CA GLY A 86 -4.09 -3.64 23.31
C GLY A 86 -4.21 -2.41 22.39
N ARG A 87 -3.12 -1.90 21.83
CA ARG A 87 -3.18 -0.73 20.93
C ARG A 87 -3.76 -1.12 19.58
N LEU A 88 -4.61 -0.27 19.00
CA LEU A 88 -5.10 -0.50 17.64
C LEU A 88 -3.92 -0.53 16.66
N LEU A 89 -3.84 -1.61 15.90
CA LEU A 89 -2.86 -1.83 14.87
C LEU A 89 -3.31 -1.01 13.66
N GLN A 90 -2.53 0.01 13.35
CA GLN A 90 -2.63 0.72 12.07
C GLN A 90 -1.58 0.14 11.12
N PRO A 91 -1.95 -0.81 10.24
CA PRO A 91 -1.11 -1.17 9.10
C PRO A 91 -0.62 0.10 8.38
N SER A 92 0.68 0.34 8.43
CA SER A 92 1.31 1.40 7.66
C SER A 92 2.06 0.76 6.50
N TYR A 93 1.90 1.35 5.32
CA TYR A 93 2.69 1.02 4.14
C TYR A 93 4.11 1.62 4.21
N LEU A 94 4.34 2.57 5.12
CA LEU A 94 5.65 3.18 5.34
C LEU A 94 6.51 2.25 6.20
N ASN A 95 7.60 1.74 5.62
CA ASN A 95 8.58 0.87 6.28
C ASN A 95 7.98 -0.38 6.95
N GLY A 96 6.84 -0.86 6.46
CA GLY A 96 6.20 -2.08 6.96
C GLY A 96 5.56 -1.96 8.35
N GLY A 97 5.70 -0.84 9.04
CA GLY A 97 5.11 -0.59 10.37
C GLY A 97 5.47 -1.62 11.46
N PRO A 98 4.87 -1.49 12.66
CA PRO A 98 5.15 -2.36 13.80
C PRO A 98 4.81 -3.83 13.53
N TRP A 99 3.88 -4.10 12.62
CA TRP A 99 3.37 -5.45 12.35
C TRP A 99 4.29 -6.31 11.49
N LEU A 100 5.18 -5.71 10.67
CA LEU A 100 6.23 -6.48 9.99
C LEU A 100 7.12 -7.22 11.00
N SER A 101 7.28 -6.64 12.19
CA SER A 101 8.11 -7.21 13.24
C SER A 101 7.62 -8.57 13.75
N THR A 102 6.32 -8.81 13.68
CA THR A 102 5.68 -10.06 14.13
C THR A 102 6.00 -11.22 13.19
N PHE A 103 6.32 -10.93 11.93
CA PHE A 103 6.52 -11.94 10.88
C PHE A 103 7.91 -11.92 10.23
N ARG A 104 8.91 -11.29 10.88
CA ARG A 104 10.27 -11.12 10.33
C ARG A 104 10.92 -12.42 9.87
N HIS A 105 10.51 -13.54 10.46
CA HIS A 105 11.10 -14.86 10.24
C HIS A 105 10.47 -15.65 9.08
N SER A 106 9.37 -15.18 8.48
CA SER A 106 8.72 -15.91 7.38
C SER A 106 7.94 -14.98 6.44
N ILE A 107 8.51 -14.72 5.25
CA ILE A 107 7.86 -13.96 4.17
C ILE A 107 6.58 -14.67 3.70
N THR A 108 6.59 -16.00 3.65
CA THR A 108 5.43 -16.80 3.24
C THR A 108 4.26 -16.65 4.22
N GLU A 109 4.54 -16.69 5.52
CA GLU A 109 3.53 -16.45 6.55
C GLU A 109 3.00 -15.02 6.48
N PHE A 110 3.90 -14.03 6.42
CA PHE A 110 3.53 -12.63 6.26
C PHE A 110 2.61 -12.41 5.06
N THR A 111 2.95 -12.98 3.90
CA THR A 111 2.17 -12.85 2.67
C THR A 111 0.74 -13.41 2.84
N ARG A 112 0.58 -14.53 3.54
CA ARG A 112 -0.74 -15.13 3.80
C ARG A 112 -1.54 -14.31 4.80
N VAL A 113 -0.89 -13.76 5.81
CA VAL A 113 -1.52 -12.80 6.74
C VAL A 113 -1.98 -11.55 5.99
N CYS A 114 -1.15 -10.99 5.11
CA CYS A 114 -1.53 -9.87 4.25
C CYS A 114 -2.76 -10.21 3.41
N ARG A 115 -2.80 -11.39 2.77
CA ARG A 115 -3.97 -11.84 2.00
C ARG A 115 -5.22 -12.00 2.86
N CYS A 116 -5.09 -12.56 4.06
CA CYS A 116 -6.17 -12.66 5.03
C CYS A 116 -6.70 -11.27 5.42
N ILE A 117 -5.80 -10.35 5.78
CA ILE A 117 -6.15 -9.00 6.24
C ILE A 117 -6.73 -8.14 5.11
N THR A 118 -6.17 -8.22 3.92
CA THR A 118 -6.64 -7.41 2.79
C THR A 118 -7.85 -8.01 2.08
N GLY A 119 -8.24 -9.25 2.42
CA GLY A 119 -9.30 -9.97 1.70
C GLY A 119 -8.90 -10.41 0.28
N HIS A 120 -7.59 -10.48 0.01
CA HIS A 120 -7.01 -10.95 -1.26
C HIS A 120 -6.56 -12.42 -1.21
N ALA A 121 -7.03 -13.17 -0.23
CA ALA A 121 -6.81 -14.61 -0.22
C ALA A 121 -7.57 -15.29 -1.35
N PRO A 122 -6.96 -16.25 -2.07
CA PRO A 122 -7.59 -16.99 -3.16
C PRO A 122 -8.54 -18.05 -2.57
N ILE A 123 -9.66 -17.58 -2.05
CA ILE A 123 -10.75 -18.36 -1.46
C ILE A 123 -12.07 -18.00 -2.15
N GLY A 124 -13.15 -18.73 -1.87
CA GLY A 124 -14.43 -18.57 -2.56
C GLY A 124 -14.96 -17.14 -2.71
N VAL A 125 -14.84 -16.28 -1.69
CA VAL A 125 -15.24 -14.85 -1.82
C VAL A 125 -14.42 -14.08 -2.84
N TYR A 126 -13.13 -14.39 -2.97
CA TYR A 126 -12.23 -13.79 -3.95
C TYR A 126 -12.58 -14.27 -5.36
N TYR A 127 -12.75 -15.58 -5.54
CA TYR A 127 -13.14 -16.15 -6.84
C TYR A 127 -14.47 -15.57 -7.33
N ARG A 128 -15.46 -15.42 -6.44
CA ARG A 128 -16.74 -14.77 -6.77
C ARG A 128 -16.55 -13.33 -7.22
N ARG A 129 -15.79 -12.55 -6.45
CA ARG A 129 -15.56 -11.12 -6.70
C ARG A 129 -14.91 -10.89 -8.06
N PHE A 130 -13.96 -11.74 -8.43
CA PHE A 130 -13.18 -11.63 -9.66
C PHE A 130 -13.70 -12.51 -10.81
N LYS A 131 -14.86 -13.16 -10.64
CA LYS A 131 -15.50 -14.04 -11.65
C LYS A 131 -14.57 -15.16 -12.15
N ILE A 132 -13.79 -15.74 -11.24
CA ILE A 132 -12.89 -16.86 -11.52
C ILE A 132 -13.68 -18.17 -11.41
N ASN A 133 -13.55 -19.06 -12.40
CA ASN A 133 -14.26 -20.34 -12.44
C ASN A 133 -13.57 -21.40 -11.57
N GLU A 134 -13.58 -21.17 -10.26
CA GLU A 134 -13.05 -22.08 -9.23
C GLU A 134 -14.14 -22.41 -8.20
N PRO A 135 -13.99 -23.50 -7.42
CA PRO A 135 -14.93 -23.81 -6.34
C PRO A 135 -15.07 -22.66 -5.35
N HIS A 136 -16.31 -22.24 -5.11
CA HIS A 136 -16.63 -21.14 -4.19
C HIS A 136 -16.90 -21.62 -2.76
N GLY A 137 -17.36 -22.86 -2.61
CA GLY A 137 -17.65 -23.46 -1.32
C GLY A 137 -16.40 -23.89 -0.57
N CYS A 138 -16.54 -24.12 0.73
CA CYS A 138 -15.53 -24.80 1.52
C CYS A 138 -15.85 -26.29 1.57
N THR A 139 -14.83 -27.14 1.58
CA THR A 139 -14.93 -28.61 1.76
C THR A 139 -15.59 -29.04 3.07
N CYS A 140 -15.70 -28.16 4.07
CA CYS A 140 -16.48 -28.45 5.27
C CYS A 140 -18.01 -28.36 5.05
N GLY A 141 -18.45 -28.06 3.82
CA GLY A 141 -19.85 -27.94 3.43
C GLY A 141 -20.40 -26.50 3.41
N ALA A 142 -19.59 -25.48 3.74
CA ALA A 142 -20.04 -24.10 3.66
C ALA A 142 -20.21 -23.67 2.19
N ALA A 143 -21.38 -23.12 1.83
CA ALA A 143 -21.69 -22.70 0.46
C ALA A 143 -20.76 -21.61 -0.11
N LEU A 144 -20.14 -20.81 0.77
CA LEU A 144 -19.16 -19.80 0.39
C LEU A 144 -18.02 -19.77 1.40
N GLN A 145 -16.80 -20.02 0.91
CA GLN A 145 -15.59 -19.88 1.71
C GLN A 145 -15.21 -18.40 1.83
N SER A 146 -15.55 -17.82 2.98
CA SER A 146 -15.16 -16.47 3.36
C SER A 146 -14.05 -16.46 4.40
N ARG A 147 -13.36 -15.33 4.56
CA ARG A 147 -12.41 -15.13 5.67
C ARG A 147 -13.06 -15.39 7.02
N GLN A 148 -14.25 -14.84 7.25
CA GLN A 148 -14.99 -15.03 8.50
C GLN A 148 -15.30 -16.52 8.73
N HIS A 149 -15.70 -17.23 7.68
CA HIS A 149 -15.90 -18.66 7.78
C HIS A 149 -14.59 -19.39 8.16
N VAL A 150 -13.50 -19.13 7.45
CA VAL A 150 -12.20 -19.76 7.68
C VAL A 150 -11.68 -19.54 9.10
N LEU A 151 -11.73 -18.30 9.60
CA LEU A 151 -11.16 -17.95 10.91
C LEU A 151 -12.03 -18.41 12.09
N PHE A 152 -13.35 -18.49 11.92
CA PHE A 152 -14.28 -18.57 13.07
C PHE A 152 -15.27 -19.73 13.03
N ARG A 153 -15.47 -20.38 11.88
CA ARG A 153 -16.57 -21.36 11.70
C ARG A 153 -16.16 -22.64 10.96
N CYS A 154 -15.00 -22.66 10.33
CA CYS A 154 -14.59 -23.78 9.49
C CYS A 154 -14.20 -24.99 10.35
N ARG A 155 -14.92 -26.10 10.20
CA ARG A 155 -14.64 -27.35 10.92
C ARG A 155 -13.34 -28.02 10.47
N ASN A 156 -12.90 -27.73 9.25
CA ASN A 156 -11.67 -28.29 8.68
C ASN A 156 -10.42 -27.49 9.07
N ARG A 157 -10.52 -26.52 9.99
CA ARG A 157 -9.39 -25.66 10.38
C ARG A 157 -9.28 -25.67 11.89
N TYR A 158 -8.04 -25.84 12.34
CA TYR A 158 -7.76 -25.84 13.77
C TYR A 158 -7.75 -24.39 14.26
N SER A 159 -8.58 -24.08 15.24
CA SER A 159 -8.63 -22.76 15.86
C SER A 159 -8.72 -22.93 17.36
N VAL A 160 -7.71 -22.44 18.08
CA VAL A 160 -7.69 -22.50 19.55
C VAL A 160 -8.62 -21.42 20.12
N HIS A 161 -8.67 -20.25 19.47
CA HIS A 161 -9.42 -19.08 19.92
C HIS A 161 -9.86 -18.21 18.73
N TYR A 162 -10.88 -17.38 18.93
CA TYR A 162 -11.28 -16.36 17.97
C TYR A 162 -10.17 -15.28 17.84
N PRO A 163 -9.54 -15.11 16.68
CA PRO A 163 -8.47 -14.12 16.55
C PRO A 163 -8.99 -12.69 16.73
N ARG A 164 -8.51 -12.02 17.78
CA ARG A 164 -8.76 -10.60 18.09
C ARG A 164 -7.52 -9.75 17.84
N PHE A 165 -6.35 -10.35 18.00
CA PHE A 165 -5.05 -9.72 17.85
C PHE A 165 -4.29 -10.28 16.65
N LEU A 166 -3.30 -9.53 16.15
CA LEU A 166 -2.45 -10.00 15.06
C LEU A 166 -1.68 -11.28 15.43
N GLY A 167 -1.27 -11.41 16.69
CA GLY A 167 -0.62 -12.62 17.21
C GLY A 167 -1.52 -13.85 17.17
N ASP A 168 -2.83 -13.68 17.27
CA ASP A 168 -3.80 -14.78 17.14
C ASP A 168 -3.90 -15.23 15.68
N ILE A 169 -3.89 -14.28 14.73
CA ILE A 169 -3.84 -14.60 13.30
C ILE A 169 -2.54 -15.33 12.97
N ALA A 170 -1.40 -14.86 13.49
CA ALA A 170 -0.10 -15.53 13.33
C ALA A 170 -0.16 -16.98 13.84
N SER A 171 -0.66 -17.16 15.07
CA SER A 171 -0.85 -18.48 15.67
C SER A 171 -1.76 -19.36 14.80
N PHE A 172 -2.87 -18.83 14.30
CA PHE A 172 -3.75 -19.55 13.38
C PHE A 172 -3.03 -20.01 12.12
N MET A 173 -2.17 -19.17 11.51
CA MET A 173 -1.40 -19.54 10.33
C MET A 173 -0.39 -20.64 10.62
N LYS A 174 0.20 -20.66 11.82
CA LYS A 174 1.13 -21.71 12.26
C LYS A 174 0.43 -23.07 12.35
N TYR A 175 -0.80 -23.12 12.86
CA TYR A 175 -1.59 -24.35 12.93
C TYR A 175 -2.28 -24.73 11.61
N ASN A 176 -2.42 -23.79 10.68
CA ASN A 176 -3.06 -24.01 9.39
C ASN A 176 -2.11 -23.55 8.27
N PRO A 177 -1.03 -24.30 8.00
CA PRO A 177 0.07 -23.88 7.15
C PRO A 177 -0.28 -23.79 5.66
N MET A 178 -1.51 -24.04 5.24
CA MET A 178 -1.97 -23.78 3.87
C MET A 178 -3.02 -22.66 3.81
N ALA A 179 -3.41 -22.11 4.97
CA ALA A 179 -4.42 -21.07 5.02
C ALA A 179 -3.94 -19.78 4.32
N PHE A 180 -4.83 -19.23 3.51
CA PHE A 180 -4.77 -18.01 2.71
C PHE A 180 -3.62 -17.99 1.68
N GLY A 181 -3.08 -19.17 1.32
CA GLY A 181 -2.13 -19.38 0.23
C GLY A 181 -2.80 -19.69 -1.11
N PHE A 182 -2.06 -19.58 -2.23
CA PHE A 182 -2.54 -19.98 -3.57
C PHE A 182 -2.60 -21.50 -3.75
N ASN A 183 -1.74 -22.25 -3.06
CA ASN A 183 -1.76 -23.72 -3.05
C ASN A 183 -2.69 -24.25 -1.93
N TRP A 184 -3.71 -23.48 -1.55
CA TRP A 184 -4.66 -23.86 -0.52
C TRP A 184 -5.34 -25.18 -0.93
N ASP A 185 -5.04 -26.28 -0.25
CA ASP A 185 -5.89 -27.46 -0.33
C ASP A 185 -7.10 -27.25 0.61
N PRO A 186 -8.32 -27.16 0.05
CA PRO A 186 -9.49 -27.03 0.89
C PRO A 186 -9.71 -28.27 1.77
N SER A 187 -9.20 -29.46 1.42
CA SER A 187 -9.31 -30.70 2.22
C SER A 187 -8.73 -30.57 3.63
N GLY A 188 -7.74 -29.68 3.83
CA GLY A 188 -7.27 -29.32 5.17
C GLY A 188 -6.25 -30.24 5.81
N VAL A 189 -5.43 -30.93 5.03
CA VAL A 189 -4.28 -31.66 5.57
C VAL A 189 -3.01 -30.89 5.20
N GLY A 190 -2.32 -30.41 6.22
CA GLY A 190 -0.92 -30.03 6.16
C GLY A 190 -0.09 -31.11 6.82
#